data_AF-A0A0D7VVZ9-F1
#
_entry.id   AF-A0A0D7VVZ9-F1
#
_cell.length_a   1.000
_cell.length_b   1.000
_cell.length_c   1.000
_cell.angle_alpha   90.00
_cell.angle_beta   90.00
_cell.angle_gamma   90.00
#
_symmetry.space_group_name_H-M   'P 1'
#
loop_
_entity.id
_entity.type
_entity.pdbx_description
1 polymer ?
#
loop_
_entity_poly.entity_id
_entity_poly.type
_entity_poly.pdbx_seq_one_letter_code
_entity_poly.pdbx_strand_id
1 'polypeptide(L)'
;MATAKEVLIERFVNLENALASPEVSPLALTQRAHNEKARMLRNGLAIIEFNIIEDFIKRRIGEAFKYLGTCGIAFNDLPQTIIEASLYKALKGILQRAENLKRTTGDHITFIQSEAKFLASTLDSSFELSEYTLGWDKSNLSTEDLKDIFKIFQIQGGWSSVQEISSMLNITLIQPSDIFRNAAQRRHKAAHNPNSDAPINDLTDFVLQGKIIALAFDALISKSLKHILDNDNNFLQGNLKTIPSQLKFRFLKNVDGKWKEYVGNSNRAYRTNTDFNIILNESKIRAQNKNEILVIKPSENSIKDWFITEI
;
A
#
# COMPACT_ATOMS: atom_id res chain seq x y z
N MET A 1 -4.78 16.82 -4.77
CA MET A 1 -5.22 15.45 -5.12
C MET A 1 -4.98 14.60 -3.88
N ALA A 2 -5.90 13.70 -3.50
CA ALA A 2 -5.71 12.85 -2.32
C ALA A 2 -4.56 11.85 -2.55
N THR A 3 -3.78 11.55 -1.50
CA THR A 3 -2.69 10.57 -1.53
C THR A 3 -3.22 9.14 -1.70
N ALA A 4 -2.37 8.22 -2.15
CA ALA A 4 -2.69 6.80 -2.27
C ALA A 4 -3.23 6.23 -0.96
N LYS A 5 -2.60 6.60 0.16
CA LYS A 5 -3.01 6.21 1.52
C LYS A 5 -4.41 6.72 1.87
N GLU A 6 -4.70 8.00 1.63
CA GLU A 6 -6.01 8.57 1.96
C GLU A 6 -7.14 7.86 1.20
N VAL A 7 -6.94 7.61 -0.09
CA VAL A 7 -7.89 6.86 -0.92
C VAL A 7 -8.06 5.42 -0.44
N LEU A 8 -6.97 4.75 -0.04
CA LEU A 8 -7.02 3.40 0.54
C LEU A 8 -7.86 3.37 1.82
N ILE A 9 -7.57 4.25 2.78
CA ILE A 9 -8.26 4.30 4.08
C ILE A 9 -9.75 4.56 3.86
N GLU A 10 -10.12 5.54 3.04
CA GLU A 10 -11.51 5.84 2.70
C GLU A 10 -12.23 4.62 2.12
N ARG A 11 -11.60 3.95 1.14
CA ARG A 11 -12.22 2.78 0.50
C ARG A 11 -12.34 1.59 1.44
N PHE A 12 -11.37 1.37 2.34
CA PHE A 12 -11.51 0.31 3.34
C PHE A 12 -12.58 0.62 4.37
N VAL A 13 -12.76 1.88 4.79
CA VAL A 13 -13.88 2.26 5.67
C VAL A 13 -15.22 1.98 4.98
N ASN A 14 -15.34 2.33 3.70
CA ASN A 14 -16.54 2.02 2.92
C ASN A 14 -16.77 0.51 2.75
N LEU A 15 -15.70 -0.27 2.57
CA LEU A 15 -15.78 -1.73 2.52
C LEU A 15 -16.22 -2.32 3.86
N GLU A 16 -15.68 -1.85 4.99
CA GLU A 16 -16.10 -2.26 6.34
C GLU A 16 -17.59 -2.00 6.56
N ASN A 17 -18.08 -0.82 6.16
CA ASN A 17 -19.49 -0.48 6.23
C ASN A 17 -20.36 -1.39 5.34
N ALA A 18 -19.91 -1.70 4.13
CA ALA A 18 -20.61 -2.62 3.23
C ALA A 18 -20.64 -4.06 3.75
N LEU A 19 -19.55 -4.51 4.40
CA LEU A 19 -19.45 -5.84 5.00
C LEU A 19 -20.34 -6.00 6.25
N ALA A 20 -20.57 -4.90 6.98
CA ALA A 20 -21.48 -4.86 8.12
C ALA A 20 -22.98 -4.86 7.73
N SER A 21 -23.28 -4.76 6.43
CA SER A 21 -24.65 -4.67 5.93
C SER A 21 -25.40 -6.01 6.07
N PRO A 22 -26.68 -6.03 6.51
CA PRO A 22 -27.48 -7.26 6.58
C PRO A 22 -27.60 -8.01 5.24
N GLU A 23 -27.52 -7.30 4.12
CA GLU A 23 -27.67 -7.80 2.75
C GLU A 23 -26.55 -8.75 2.33
N VAL A 24 -25.36 -8.62 2.93
CA VAL A 24 -24.22 -9.51 2.64
C VAL A 24 -24.08 -10.64 3.65
N SER A 25 -24.83 -10.56 4.75
CA SER A 25 -24.84 -11.56 5.80
C SER A 25 -25.72 -12.76 5.41
N PRO A 26 -25.26 -14.00 5.62
CA PRO A 26 -26.09 -15.18 5.40
C PRO A 26 -27.23 -15.24 6.42
N LEU A 27 -28.40 -15.67 5.97
CA LEU A 27 -29.54 -16.01 6.82
C LEU A 27 -29.74 -17.54 6.87
N ALA A 28 -30.78 -17.98 7.58
CA ALA A 28 -31.16 -19.39 7.65
C ALA A 28 -31.22 -20.04 6.26
N LEU A 29 -30.85 -21.33 6.16
CA LEU A 29 -30.77 -22.06 4.88
C LEU A 29 -32.09 -22.10 4.09
N THR A 30 -33.23 -21.89 4.76
CA THR A 30 -34.55 -21.77 4.14
C THR A 30 -34.71 -20.47 3.34
N GLN A 31 -33.94 -19.43 3.65
CA GLN A 31 -33.96 -18.12 2.99
C GLN A 31 -33.09 -18.12 1.72
N ARG A 32 -33.34 -19.06 0.80
CA ARG A 32 -32.51 -19.30 -0.39
C ARG A 32 -32.31 -18.05 -1.25
N ALA A 33 -33.37 -17.30 -1.53
CA ALA A 33 -33.30 -16.11 -2.38
C ALA A 33 -32.43 -14.99 -1.77
N HIS A 34 -32.46 -14.83 -0.45
CA HIS A 34 -31.57 -13.90 0.25
C HIS A 34 -30.12 -14.37 0.15
N ASN A 35 -29.86 -15.64 0.47
CA ASN A 35 -28.51 -16.18 0.49
C ASN A 35 -27.83 -16.13 -0.89
N GLU A 36 -28.58 -16.34 -1.98
CA GLU A 36 -28.05 -16.15 -3.34
C GLU A 36 -27.70 -14.68 -3.63
N LYS A 37 -28.54 -13.72 -3.22
CA LYS A 37 -28.23 -12.28 -3.35
C LYS A 37 -26.99 -11.92 -2.54
N ALA A 38 -26.93 -12.36 -1.28
CA ALA A 38 -25.80 -12.11 -0.40
C ALA A 38 -24.49 -12.66 -0.97
N ARG A 39 -24.52 -13.88 -1.54
CA ARG A 39 -23.39 -14.50 -2.24
C ARG A 39 -22.90 -13.66 -3.42
N MET A 40 -23.82 -13.21 -4.27
CA MET A 40 -23.48 -12.34 -5.41
C MET A 40 -22.86 -11.02 -4.94
N LEU A 41 -23.40 -10.40 -3.90
CA LEU A 41 -22.85 -9.16 -3.32
C LEU A 41 -21.45 -9.39 -2.74
N ARG A 42 -21.23 -10.47 -1.99
CA ARG A 42 -19.90 -10.82 -1.46
C ARG A 42 -18.87 -11.07 -2.56
N ASN A 43 -19.26 -11.67 -3.68
CA ASN A 43 -18.37 -11.81 -4.83
C ASN A 43 -17.98 -10.44 -5.42
N GLY A 44 -18.92 -9.50 -5.51
CA GLY A 44 -18.62 -8.12 -5.89
C GLY A 44 -17.64 -7.45 -4.92
N LEU A 45 -17.86 -7.60 -3.61
CA LEU A 45 -16.98 -7.07 -2.57
C LEU A 45 -15.57 -7.70 -2.62
N ALA A 46 -15.46 -9.00 -2.91
CA ALA A 46 -14.17 -9.67 -3.07
C ALA A 46 -13.32 -9.09 -4.21
N ILE A 47 -13.97 -8.68 -5.30
CA ILE A 47 -13.29 -8.01 -6.42
C ILE A 47 -12.80 -6.63 -5.99
N ILE A 48 -13.67 -5.86 -5.33
CA ILE A 48 -13.37 -4.50 -4.86
C ILE A 48 -12.23 -4.52 -3.84
N GLU A 49 -12.29 -5.44 -2.88
CA GLU A 49 -11.31 -5.64 -1.82
C GLU A 49 -9.87 -5.75 -2.35
N PHE A 50 -9.63 -6.65 -3.30
CA PHE A 50 -8.30 -6.81 -3.88
C PHE A 50 -7.90 -5.59 -4.72
N ASN A 51 -8.85 -5.01 -5.47
CA ASN A 51 -8.60 -3.82 -6.27
C ASN A 51 -8.19 -2.60 -5.41
N ILE A 52 -8.70 -2.48 -4.18
CA ILE A 52 -8.32 -1.41 -3.24
C ILE A 52 -6.82 -1.46 -2.94
N ILE A 53 -6.30 -2.64 -2.56
CA ILE A 53 -4.88 -2.83 -2.25
C ILE A 53 -4.02 -2.71 -3.51
N GLU A 54 -4.46 -3.29 -4.62
CA GLU A 54 -3.74 -3.21 -5.88
C GLU A 54 -3.57 -1.75 -6.36
N ASP A 55 -4.65 -0.97 -6.34
CA ASP A 55 -4.63 0.45 -6.72
C ASP A 55 -3.74 1.26 -5.76
N PHE A 56 -3.80 0.98 -4.45
CA PHE A 56 -2.91 1.60 -3.48
C PHE A 56 -1.44 1.36 -3.80
N ILE A 57 -1.04 0.11 -4.04
CA ILE A 57 0.36 -0.24 -4.36
C ILE A 57 0.81 0.51 -5.62
N LYS A 58 0.03 0.47 -6.71
CA LYS A 58 0.38 1.15 -7.97
C LYS A 58 0.50 2.66 -7.79
N ARG A 59 -0.46 3.29 -7.11
CA ARG A 59 -0.45 4.73 -6.85
C ARG A 59 0.71 5.14 -5.94
N ARG A 60 0.96 4.37 -4.87
CA ARG A 60 2.05 4.66 -3.94
C ARG A 60 3.41 4.55 -4.61
N ILE A 61 3.58 3.61 -5.54
CA ILE A 61 4.76 3.55 -6.41
C ILE A 61 4.83 4.79 -7.31
N GLY A 62 3.72 5.19 -7.95
CA GLY A 62 3.69 6.41 -8.74
C GLY A 62 4.10 7.65 -7.95
N GLU A 63 3.63 7.78 -6.71
CA GLU A 63 4.08 8.82 -5.77
C GLU A 63 5.58 8.72 -5.46
N ALA A 64 6.09 7.50 -5.22
CA ALA A 64 7.52 7.26 -4.99
C ALA A 64 8.40 7.76 -6.14
N PHE A 65 8.03 7.41 -7.38
CA PHE A 65 8.76 7.83 -8.57
C PHE A 65 8.65 9.34 -8.83
N LYS A 66 7.51 9.96 -8.50
CA LYS A 66 7.38 11.43 -8.52
C LYS A 66 8.33 12.10 -7.53
N TYR A 67 8.45 11.58 -6.30
CA TYR A 67 9.41 12.10 -5.31
C TYR A 67 10.87 11.95 -5.78
N LEU A 68 11.21 10.85 -6.44
CA LEU A 68 12.55 10.64 -7.02
C LEU A 68 12.88 11.68 -8.10
N GLY A 69 11.91 12.12 -8.91
CA GLY A 69 12.12 13.23 -9.85
C GLY A 69 12.51 14.55 -9.18
N THR A 70 12.24 14.70 -7.88
CA THR A 70 12.53 15.92 -7.10
C THR A 70 13.71 15.80 -6.14
N CYS A 71 14.42 14.65 -6.11
CA CYS A 71 15.42 14.37 -5.07
C CYS A 71 16.77 15.10 -5.23
N GLY A 72 16.99 15.78 -6.36
CA GLY A 72 18.24 16.51 -6.63
C GLY A 72 19.46 15.63 -6.93
N ILE A 73 19.28 14.31 -7.03
CA ILE A 73 20.30 13.34 -7.46
C ILE A 73 20.23 13.19 -8.97
N ALA A 74 21.37 13.15 -9.66
CA ALA A 74 21.39 12.92 -11.09
C ALA A 74 20.81 11.54 -11.42
N PHE A 75 20.07 11.43 -12.53
CA PHE A 75 19.39 10.18 -12.89
C PHE A 75 20.32 8.96 -12.93
N ASN A 76 21.55 9.14 -13.42
CA ASN A 76 22.55 8.09 -13.54
C ASN A 76 23.17 7.66 -12.19
N ASP A 77 22.98 8.44 -11.13
CA ASP A 77 23.46 8.14 -9.77
C ASP A 77 22.38 7.44 -8.93
N LEU A 78 21.16 7.31 -9.44
CA LEU A 78 20.12 6.49 -8.81
C LEU A 78 20.52 5.01 -8.81
N PRO A 79 19.95 4.19 -7.91
CA PRO A 79 20.14 2.75 -7.97
C PRO A 79 19.86 2.16 -9.35
N GLN A 80 20.73 1.27 -9.83
CA GLN A 80 20.58 0.64 -11.15
C GLN A 80 19.20 -0.01 -11.37
N THR A 81 18.63 -0.60 -10.31
CA THR A 81 17.29 -1.21 -10.35
C THR A 81 16.17 -0.18 -10.52
N ILE A 82 16.34 1.03 -9.99
CA ILE A 82 15.42 2.16 -10.17
C ILE A 82 15.58 2.72 -11.57
N ILE A 83 16.81 2.90 -12.07
CA ILE A 83 17.07 3.33 -13.46
C ILE A 83 16.40 2.37 -14.45
N GLU A 84 16.63 1.07 -14.30
CA GLU A 84 16.02 0.05 -15.16
C GLU A 84 14.49 0.07 -15.08
N ALA A 85 13.92 0.22 -13.88
CA ALA A 85 12.49 0.35 -13.70
C ALA A 85 11.93 1.58 -14.44
N SER A 86 12.53 2.76 -14.21
CA SER A 86 12.13 4.06 -14.79
C SER A 86 12.12 4.07 -16.32
N LEU A 87 12.94 3.24 -16.95
CA LEU A 87 13.03 3.17 -18.41
C LEU A 87 12.28 1.97 -18.97
N TYR A 88 12.77 0.76 -18.67
CA TYR A 88 12.31 -0.45 -19.31
C TYR A 88 10.94 -0.90 -18.80
N LYS A 89 10.73 -0.89 -17.48
CA LYS A 89 9.44 -1.30 -16.90
C LYS A 89 8.37 -0.23 -17.13
N ALA A 90 8.72 1.04 -17.06
CA ALA A 90 7.85 2.14 -17.45
C ALA A 90 7.39 2.01 -18.91
N LEU A 91 8.30 1.76 -19.85
CA LEU A 91 7.94 1.55 -21.25
C LEU A 91 6.92 0.40 -21.44
N LYS A 92 7.10 -0.72 -20.72
CA LYS A 92 6.14 -1.83 -20.74
C LYS A 92 4.78 -1.43 -20.16
N GLY A 93 4.77 -0.74 -19.02
CA GLY A 93 3.54 -0.27 -18.38
C GLY A 93 2.77 0.71 -19.25
N ILE A 94 3.47 1.67 -19.86
CA ILE A 94 2.91 2.64 -20.82
C ILE A 94 2.32 1.90 -22.03
N LEU A 95 3.05 0.94 -22.62
CA LEU A 95 2.54 0.18 -23.76
C LEU A 95 1.26 -0.59 -23.41
N GLN A 96 1.25 -1.31 -22.29
CA GLN A 96 0.08 -2.08 -21.85
C GLN A 96 -1.13 -1.17 -21.59
N ARG A 97 -0.91 0.00 -20.99
CA ARG A 97 -1.96 1.00 -20.76
C ARG A 97 -2.47 1.59 -22.08
N ALA A 98 -1.59 1.90 -23.01
CA ALA A 98 -1.94 2.41 -24.33
C ALA A 98 -2.78 1.40 -25.12
N GLU A 99 -2.45 0.10 -25.07
CA GLU A 99 -3.26 -0.95 -25.69
C GLU A 99 -4.69 -1.00 -25.12
N ASN A 100 -4.82 -0.85 -23.80
CA ASN A 100 -6.13 -0.81 -23.15
C ASN A 100 -6.92 0.43 -23.57
N LEU A 101 -6.29 1.60 -23.67
CA LEU A 101 -6.92 2.84 -24.16
C LEU A 101 -7.34 2.72 -25.63
N LYS A 102 -6.51 2.09 -26.46
CA LYS A 102 -6.83 1.83 -27.88
C LYS A 102 -8.13 1.04 -28.04
N ARG A 103 -8.39 0.09 -27.15
CA ARG A 103 -9.60 -0.76 -27.17
C ARG A 103 -10.84 -0.07 -26.58
N THR A 104 -10.66 0.91 -25.69
CA THR A 104 -11.75 1.50 -24.89
C THR A 104 -12.13 2.90 -25.34
N THR A 105 -11.16 3.80 -25.47
CA THR A 105 -11.40 5.23 -25.76
C THR A 105 -10.80 5.70 -27.09
N GLY A 106 -9.82 4.98 -27.62
CA GLY A 106 -9.06 5.37 -28.82
C GLY A 106 -7.92 6.36 -28.57
N ASP A 107 -7.81 6.94 -27.37
CA ASP A 107 -6.85 8.03 -27.03
C ASP A 107 -5.42 7.55 -26.70
N HIS A 108 -5.02 6.42 -27.25
CA HIS A 108 -3.73 5.80 -26.97
C HIS A 108 -2.53 6.62 -27.49
N ILE A 109 -2.69 7.39 -28.58
CA ILE A 109 -1.61 8.18 -29.16
C ILE A 109 -1.24 9.35 -28.24
N THR A 110 -2.24 10.13 -27.79
CA THR A 110 -2.03 11.25 -26.86
C THR A 110 -1.40 10.77 -25.56
N PHE A 111 -1.87 9.64 -25.03
CA PHE A 111 -1.31 9.02 -23.84
C PHE A 111 0.17 8.62 -24.02
N ILE A 112 0.53 7.98 -25.14
CA ILE A 112 1.93 7.64 -25.42
C ILE A 112 2.77 8.91 -25.51
N GLN A 113 2.28 9.95 -26.19
CA GLN A 113 3.00 11.21 -26.33
C GLN A 113 3.20 11.93 -24.99
N SER A 114 2.23 11.89 -24.08
CA SER A 114 2.38 12.47 -22.75
C SER A 114 3.40 11.70 -21.93
N GLU A 115 3.34 10.36 -21.96
CA GLU A 115 4.23 9.52 -21.14
C GLU A 115 5.66 9.43 -21.68
N ALA A 116 5.86 9.53 -23.00
CA ALA A 116 7.19 9.53 -23.61
C ALA A 116 8.07 10.69 -23.13
N LYS A 117 7.46 11.80 -22.66
CA LYS A 117 8.21 12.93 -22.10
C LYS A 117 8.96 12.56 -20.81
N PHE A 118 8.37 11.72 -19.96
CA PHE A 118 9.05 11.25 -18.74
C PHE A 118 10.29 10.43 -19.08
N LEU A 119 10.18 9.53 -20.06
CA LEU A 119 11.31 8.73 -20.54
C LEU A 119 12.40 9.60 -21.17
N ALA A 120 12.02 10.62 -21.94
CA ALA A 120 12.99 11.54 -22.55
C ALA A 120 13.70 12.40 -21.50
N SER A 121 12.98 12.83 -20.46
CA SER A 121 13.52 13.72 -19.42
C SER A 121 14.68 13.11 -18.62
N THR A 122 14.87 11.79 -18.65
CA THR A 122 16.00 11.14 -17.96
C THR A 122 17.35 11.47 -18.59
N LEU A 123 17.37 12.08 -19.78
CA LEU A 123 18.58 12.61 -20.41
C LEU A 123 18.99 13.98 -19.85
N ASP A 124 18.06 14.67 -19.20
CA ASP A 124 18.27 16.01 -18.66
C ASP A 124 18.75 15.96 -17.20
N SER A 125 19.33 17.06 -16.73
CA SER A 125 19.74 17.20 -15.32
C SER A 125 18.55 17.26 -14.36
N SER A 126 17.41 17.75 -14.84
CA SER A 126 16.11 17.70 -14.16
C SER A 126 15.21 16.70 -14.88
N PHE A 127 14.78 15.65 -14.19
CA PHE A 127 13.95 14.60 -14.78
C PHE A 127 12.66 14.40 -13.98
N GLU A 128 11.65 13.89 -14.66
CA GLU A 128 10.40 13.43 -14.04
C GLU A 128 10.18 11.97 -14.41
N LEU A 129 9.70 11.16 -13.46
CA LEU A 129 9.51 9.73 -13.68
C LEU A 129 8.02 9.41 -13.80
N SER A 130 7.69 8.51 -14.73
CA SER A 130 6.31 8.09 -14.99
C SER A 130 5.71 7.37 -13.77
N GLU A 131 4.42 7.60 -13.54
CA GLU A 131 3.65 6.82 -12.55
C GLU A 131 3.35 5.39 -13.03
N TYR A 132 3.54 5.11 -14.33
CA TYR A 132 3.32 3.81 -14.95
C TYR A 132 4.54 2.88 -14.86
N THR A 133 5.50 3.19 -13.99
CA THR A 133 6.77 2.46 -13.86
C THR A 133 6.63 0.99 -13.44
N LEU A 134 5.81 0.68 -12.42
CA LEU A 134 5.65 -0.70 -11.94
C LEU A 134 4.17 -1.06 -11.74
N GLY A 135 3.83 -2.30 -12.07
CA GLY A 135 2.50 -2.87 -11.82
C GLY A 135 1.44 -2.55 -12.88
N TRP A 136 1.82 -1.86 -13.96
CA TRP A 136 0.93 -1.46 -15.05
C TRP A 136 1.06 -2.33 -16.30
N ASP A 137 2.07 -3.20 -16.34
CA ASP A 137 2.37 -4.13 -17.43
C ASP A 137 1.43 -5.36 -17.46
N LYS A 138 0.48 -5.44 -16.53
CA LYS A 138 -0.52 -6.51 -16.46
C LYS A 138 -1.77 -6.06 -15.70
N SER A 139 -2.83 -6.87 -15.85
CA SER A 139 -4.14 -6.58 -15.25
C SER A 139 -4.13 -6.63 -13.72
N ASN A 140 -3.34 -7.55 -13.14
CA ASN A 140 -3.37 -7.86 -11.71
C ASN A 140 -1.93 -8.02 -11.16
N LEU A 141 -1.66 -7.47 -9.98
CA LEU A 141 -0.43 -7.77 -9.23
C LEU A 141 -0.45 -9.18 -8.62
N SER A 142 0.68 -9.88 -8.67
CA SER A 142 0.94 -11.16 -8.00
C SER A 142 1.86 -10.99 -6.80
N THR A 143 2.06 -12.07 -6.04
CA THR A 143 3.00 -12.10 -4.92
C THR A 143 4.45 -11.85 -5.34
N GLU A 144 4.80 -12.28 -6.53
CA GLU A 144 6.13 -12.13 -7.13
C GLU A 144 6.37 -10.67 -7.52
N ASP A 145 5.34 -9.95 -7.96
CA ASP A 145 5.48 -8.52 -8.27
C ASP A 145 5.85 -7.69 -7.07
N LEU A 146 5.19 -7.92 -5.94
CA LEU A 146 5.51 -7.19 -4.71
C LEU A 146 6.93 -7.51 -4.25
N LYS A 147 7.38 -8.76 -4.41
CA LYS A 147 8.76 -9.15 -4.14
C LYS A 147 9.75 -8.42 -5.06
N ASP A 148 9.44 -8.32 -6.34
CA ASP A 148 10.27 -7.61 -7.33
C ASP A 148 10.28 -6.10 -7.09
N ILE A 149 9.14 -5.51 -6.71
CA ILE A 149 9.04 -4.12 -6.30
C ILE A 149 9.94 -3.88 -5.09
N PHE A 150 9.85 -4.72 -4.04
CA PHE A 150 10.75 -4.61 -2.89
C PHE A 150 12.22 -4.72 -3.28
N LYS A 151 12.57 -5.61 -4.21
CA LYS A 151 13.94 -5.72 -4.73
C LYS A 151 14.38 -4.44 -5.45
N ILE A 152 13.50 -3.83 -6.25
CA ILE A 152 13.80 -2.58 -6.98
C ILE A 152 14.14 -1.46 -6.00
N PHE A 153 13.36 -1.34 -4.93
CA PHE A 153 13.59 -0.39 -3.84
C PHE A 153 14.65 -0.85 -2.83
N GLN A 154 15.46 -1.87 -3.14
CA GLN A 154 16.51 -2.43 -2.29
C GLN A 154 16.05 -2.80 -0.87
N ILE A 155 14.81 -3.24 -0.73
CA ILE A 155 14.25 -3.74 0.52
C ILE A 155 14.65 -5.21 0.67
N GLN A 156 15.32 -5.54 1.78
CA GLN A 156 15.69 -6.92 2.10
C GLN A 156 14.47 -7.70 2.60
N GLY A 157 14.49 -9.03 2.47
CA GLY A 157 13.50 -9.93 3.09
C GLY A 157 12.17 -10.08 2.33
N GLY A 158 11.75 -9.09 1.54
CA GLY A 158 10.50 -9.13 0.78
C GLY A 158 9.29 -9.32 1.69
N TRP A 159 8.52 -10.40 1.50
CA TRP A 159 7.35 -10.71 2.32
C TRP A 159 7.66 -10.95 3.80
N SER A 160 8.87 -11.43 4.14
CA SER A 160 9.28 -11.58 5.55
C SER A 160 9.37 -10.22 6.26
N SER A 161 9.69 -9.15 5.53
CA SER A 161 9.71 -7.79 6.07
C SER A 161 8.33 -7.26 6.41
N VAL A 162 7.31 -7.64 5.63
CA VAL A 162 5.91 -7.35 5.95
C VAL A 162 5.49 -8.09 7.24
N GLN A 163 5.91 -9.35 7.39
CA GLN A 163 5.64 -10.13 8.60
C GLN A 163 6.34 -9.54 9.84
N GLU A 164 7.60 -9.11 9.71
CA GLU A 164 8.35 -8.47 10.79
C GLU A 164 7.68 -7.15 11.20
N ILE A 165 7.28 -6.30 10.25
CA ILE A 165 6.52 -5.07 10.55
C ILE A 165 5.21 -5.38 11.25
N SER A 166 4.46 -6.39 10.81
CA SER A 166 3.22 -6.80 11.50
C SER A 166 3.47 -7.12 12.98
N SER A 167 4.60 -7.78 13.28
CA SER A 167 5.02 -8.09 14.65
C SER A 167 5.39 -6.83 15.42
N MET A 168 6.08 -5.86 14.80
CA MET A 168 6.38 -4.56 15.38
C MET A 168 5.12 -3.73 15.68
N LEU A 169 4.05 -3.94 14.91
CA LEU A 169 2.74 -3.33 15.14
C LEU A 169 1.94 -4.02 16.25
N ASN A 170 2.46 -5.10 16.83
CA ASN A 170 1.75 -6.00 17.75
C ASN A 170 0.48 -6.62 17.13
N ILE A 171 0.50 -6.89 15.82
CA ILE A 171 -0.58 -7.59 15.12
C ILE A 171 0.04 -8.67 14.23
N THR A 172 0.01 -9.93 14.67
CA THR A 172 0.68 -11.02 13.97
C THR A 172 0.00 -11.34 12.63
N LEU A 173 0.72 -11.13 11.53
CA LEU A 173 0.30 -11.56 10.20
C LEU A 173 1.11 -12.79 9.77
N ILE A 174 0.49 -13.97 9.82
CA ILE A 174 1.14 -15.22 9.42
C ILE A 174 1.10 -15.35 7.89
N GLN A 175 2.26 -15.59 7.27
CA GLN A 175 2.41 -15.75 5.82
C GLN A 175 1.70 -14.65 4.98
N PRO A 176 2.15 -13.38 5.07
CA PRO A 176 1.51 -12.28 4.35
C PRO A 176 1.40 -12.49 2.83
N SER A 177 2.35 -13.23 2.24
CA SER A 177 2.30 -13.63 0.82
C SER A 177 1.07 -14.48 0.50
N ASP A 178 0.74 -15.43 1.38
CA ASP A 178 -0.37 -16.34 1.16
C ASP A 178 -1.70 -15.59 1.29
N ILE A 179 -1.79 -14.65 2.23
CA ILE A 179 -2.94 -13.76 2.37
C ILE A 179 -3.18 -12.96 1.09
N PHE A 180 -2.14 -12.31 0.56
CA PHE A 180 -2.24 -11.56 -0.69
C PHE A 180 -2.63 -12.45 -1.88
N ARG A 181 -2.01 -13.63 -2.00
CA ARG A 181 -2.32 -14.61 -3.05
C ARG A 181 -3.75 -15.13 -2.95
N ASN A 182 -4.23 -15.41 -1.75
CA ASN A 182 -5.59 -15.91 -1.52
C ASN A 182 -6.62 -14.85 -1.89
N ALA A 183 -6.40 -13.57 -1.57
CA ALA A 183 -7.25 -12.48 -2.00
C ALA A 183 -7.27 -12.32 -3.54
N ALA A 184 -6.10 -12.43 -4.20
CA ALA A 184 -6.01 -12.41 -5.66
C ALA A 184 -6.81 -13.56 -6.31
N GLN A 185 -6.68 -14.77 -5.75
CA GLN A 185 -7.42 -15.95 -6.21
C GLN A 185 -8.93 -15.81 -5.96
N ARG A 186 -9.32 -15.26 -4.80
CA ARG A 186 -10.73 -14.99 -4.45
C ARG A 186 -11.35 -14.02 -5.45
N ARG A 187 -10.66 -12.92 -5.77
CA ARG A 187 -11.06 -12.00 -6.85
C ARG A 187 -11.24 -12.74 -8.18
N HIS A 188 -10.26 -13.54 -8.60
CA HIS A 188 -10.32 -14.25 -9.88
C HIS A 188 -11.53 -15.20 -9.94
N LYS A 189 -11.76 -15.98 -8.88
CA LYS A 189 -12.93 -16.86 -8.76
C LYS A 189 -14.23 -16.05 -8.79
N ALA A 190 -14.32 -14.95 -8.04
CA ALA A 190 -15.50 -14.09 -7.98
C ALA A 190 -15.86 -13.47 -9.33
N ALA A 191 -14.87 -13.10 -10.14
CA ALA A 191 -15.09 -12.47 -11.44
C ALA A 191 -15.49 -13.46 -12.56
N HIS A 192 -15.06 -14.72 -12.47
CA HIS A 192 -15.21 -15.68 -13.58
C HIS A 192 -16.13 -16.87 -13.27
N ASN A 193 -16.41 -17.16 -12.00
CA ASN A 193 -17.28 -18.27 -11.62
C ASN A 193 -18.58 -17.74 -11.00
N PRO A 194 -19.73 -17.83 -11.71
CA PRO A 194 -21.04 -17.42 -11.20
C PRO A 194 -21.47 -18.18 -9.94
N ASN A 195 -20.89 -19.35 -9.67
CA ASN A 195 -21.15 -20.21 -8.51
C ASN A 195 -20.12 -20.06 -7.40
N SER A 196 -19.17 -19.11 -7.52
CA SER A 196 -18.25 -18.80 -6.43
C SER A 196 -18.99 -18.23 -5.21
N ASP A 197 -18.40 -18.43 -4.04
CA ASP A 197 -18.84 -17.81 -2.80
C ASP A 197 -17.61 -17.31 -2.07
N ALA A 198 -17.52 -15.99 -1.89
CA ALA A 198 -16.55 -15.36 -1.02
C ALA A 198 -17.11 -15.36 0.41
N PRO A 199 -16.48 -16.10 1.36
CA PRO A 199 -16.97 -16.13 2.74
C PRO A 199 -16.87 -14.74 3.38
N ILE A 200 -17.85 -14.35 4.21
CA ILE A 200 -17.87 -13.01 4.81
C ILE A 200 -16.71 -12.79 5.78
N ASN A 201 -16.32 -13.81 6.53
CA ASN A 201 -15.19 -13.75 7.46
C ASN A 201 -13.88 -13.51 6.71
N ASP A 202 -13.71 -14.21 5.60
CA ASP A 202 -12.58 -14.09 4.68
C ASP A 202 -12.37 -12.65 4.15
N LEU A 203 -13.46 -11.94 3.87
CA LEU A 203 -13.45 -10.53 3.47
C LEU A 203 -13.17 -9.61 4.66
N THR A 204 -13.86 -9.86 5.77
CA THR A 204 -13.72 -9.05 7.00
C THR A 204 -12.27 -9.09 7.53
N ASP A 205 -11.68 -10.29 7.59
CA ASP A 205 -10.31 -10.49 8.04
C ASP A 205 -9.31 -9.81 7.09
N PHE A 206 -9.56 -9.87 5.78
CA PHE A 206 -8.65 -9.26 4.82
C PHE A 206 -8.62 -7.73 4.91
N VAL A 207 -9.65 -7.06 5.41
CA VAL A 207 -9.58 -5.60 5.61
C VAL A 207 -8.41 -5.22 6.54
N LEU A 208 -8.31 -5.85 7.71
CA LEU A 208 -7.21 -5.57 8.64
C LEU A 208 -5.87 -6.03 8.05
N GLN A 209 -5.83 -7.22 7.49
CA GLN A 209 -4.62 -7.79 6.89
C GLN A 209 -4.10 -6.92 5.73
N GLY A 210 -5.00 -6.42 4.89
CA GLY A 210 -4.74 -5.49 3.80
C GLY A 210 -4.20 -4.16 4.30
N LYS A 211 -4.80 -3.58 5.35
CA LYS A 211 -4.27 -2.36 6.01
C LYS A 211 -2.84 -2.57 6.53
N ILE A 212 -2.53 -3.74 7.11
CA ILE A 212 -1.17 -4.07 7.58
C ILE A 212 -0.20 -4.19 6.40
N ILE A 213 -0.57 -4.91 5.34
CA ILE A 213 0.25 -5.05 4.13
C ILE A 213 0.52 -3.66 3.51
N ALA A 214 -0.51 -2.82 3.42
CA ALA A 214 -0.41 -1.48 2.88
C ALA A 214 0.51 -0.57 3.72
N LEU A 215 0.36 -0.57 5.05
CA LEU A 215 1.21 0.17 5.96
C LEU A 215 2.67 -0.29 5.85
N ALA A 216 2.91 -1.60 5.86
CA ALA A 216 4.26 -2.16 5.72
C ALA A 216 4.90 -1.77 4.39
N PHE A 217 4.13 -1.85 3.30
CA PHE A 217 4.58 -1.42 1.98
C PHE A 217 4.93 0.07 1.97
N ASP A 218 4.03 0.92 2.48
CA ASP A 218 4.24 2.37 2.56
C ASP A 218 5.48 2.73 3.37
N ALA A 219 5.64 2.12 4.54
CA ALA A 219 6.76 2.35 5.44
C ALA A 219 8.10 1.97 4.80
N LEU A 220 8.20 0.79 4.20
CA LEU A 220 9.43 0.28 3.58
C LEU A 220 9.82 1.09 2.34
N ILE A 221 8.86 1.39 1.47
CA ILE A 221 9.10 2.24 0.29
C ILE A 221 9.53 3.63 0.74
N SER A 222 8.88 4.18 1.77
CA SER A 222 9.22 5.50 2.26
C SER A 222 10.62 5.56 2.85
N LYS A 223 11.03 4.53 3.58
CA LYS A 223 12.39 4.43 4.13
C LYS A 223 13.45 4.32 3.04
N SER A 224 13.20 3.50 2.03
CA SER A 224 14.05 3.37 0.85
C SER A 224 14.23 4.70 0.13
N LEU A 225 13.13 5.43 -0.09
CA LEU A 225 13.17 6.78 -0.66
C LEU A 225 13.97 7.75 0.21
N LYS A 226 13.85 7.67 1.54
CA LYS A 226 14.62 8.53 2.44
C LYS A 226 16.12 8.31 2.31
N HIS A 227 16.58 7.07 2.19
CA HIS A 227 18.01 6.80 1.91
C HIS A 227 18.48 7.47 0.61
N ILE A 228 17.64 7.45 -0.43
CA ILE A 228 17.94 8.15 -1.68
C ILE A 228 17.96 9.66 -1.44
N LEU A 229 16.93 10.23 -0.82
CA LEU A 229 16.85 11.68 -0.54
C LEU A 229 18.00 12.20 0.33
N ASP A 230 18.53 11.36 1.21
CA ASP A 230 19.71 11.67 2.04
C ASP A 230 21.04 11.54 1.30
N ASN A 231 21.01 11.17 0.02
CA ASN A 231 22.18 10.88 -0.81
C ASN A 231 23.12 9.86 -0.15
N ASP A 232 22.55 8.80 0.45
CA ASP A 232 23.30 7.74 1.12
C ASP A 232 24.06 6.91 0.08
N ASN A 233 25.35 7.19 -0.08
CA ASN A 233 26.22 6.51 -1.05
C ASN A 233 26.20 4.98 -0.92
N ASN A 234 26.07 4.44 0.30
CA ASN A 234 26.01 2.99 0.47
C ASN A 234 24.71 2.42 -0.10
N PHE A 235 23.60 3.15 0.05
CA PHE A 235 22.32 2.77 -0.52
C PHE A 235 22.31 2.93 -2.05
N LEU A 236 22.81 4.06 -2.56
CA LEU A 236 22.87 4.31 -4.01
C LEU A 236 23.71 3.24 -4.74
N GLN A 237 24.80 2.79 -4.13
CA GLN A 237 25.68 1.74 -4.67
C GLN A 237 25.16 0.31 -4.44
N GLY A 238 24.05 0.11 -3.71
CA GLY A 238 23.50 -1.22 -3.45
C GLY A 238 24.11 -1.99 -2.27
N ASN A 239 24.98 -1.34 -1.49
CA ASN A 239 25.67 -1.91 -0.33
C ASN A 239 24.82 -1.88 0.94
N LEU A 240 23.91 -0.90 1.06
CA LEU A 240 22.92 -0.81 2.12
C LEU A 240 21.55 -1.21 1.59
N LYS A 241 20.77 -1.92 2.41
CA LYS A 241 19.38 -2.27 2.12
C LYS A 241 18.46 -1.73 3.19
N THR A 242 17.22 -1.46 2.80
CA THR A 242 16.15 -1.15 3.76
C THR A 242 15.71 -2.43 4.47
N ILE A 243 15.69 -2.40 5.80
CA ILE A 243 15.26 -3.51 6.65
C ILE A 243 14.23 -3.03 7.69
N PRO A 244 13.28 -3.88 8.13
CA PRO A 244 12.24 -3.49 9.08
C PRO A 244 12.76 -2.87 10.37
N SER A 245 13.86 -3.38 10.92
CA SER A 245 14.43 -2.90 12.20
C SER A 245 14.93 -1.45 12.16
N GLN A 246 15.07 -0.84 10.97
CA GLN A 246 15.37 0.59 10.82
C GLN A 246 14.14 1.47 11.05
N LEU A 247 12.93 0.91 10.95
CA LEU A 247 11.68 1.62 11.17
C LEU A 247 11.41 1.75 12.65
N LYS A 248 10.98 2.94 13.07
CA LYS A 248 10.55 3.22 14.44
C LYS A 248 9.08 3.57 14.42
N PHE A 249 8.31 3.01 15.35
CA PHE A 249 6.88 3.22 15.43
C PHE A 249 6.50 3.97 16.70
N ARG A 250 5.49 4.82 16.56
CA ARG A 250 4.76 5.48 17.63
C ARG A 250 3.29 5.14 17.49
N PHE A 251 2.62 4.86 18.58
CA PHE A 251 1.23 4.41 18.58
C PHE A 251 0.33 5.38 19.32
N LEU A 252 -0.82 5.71 18.74
CA LEU A 252 -1.94 6.32 19.43
C LEU A 252 -3.03 5.29 19.65
N LYS A 253 -3.28 4.94 20.91
CA LYS A 253 -4.27 3.94 21.32
C LYS A 253 -5.39 4.57 22.13
N ASN A 254 -6.64 4.14 21.91
CA ASN A 254 -7.73 4.51 22.81
C ASN A 254 -7.82 3.47 23.95
N VAL A 255 -7.65 3.93 25.19
CA VAL A 255 -7.65 3.08 26.37
C VAL A 255 -8.48 3.77 27.45
N ASP A 256 -9.57 3.14 27.87
CA ASP A 256 -10.51 3.66 28.88
C ASP A 256 -11.06 5.05 28.54
N GLY A 257 -11.40 5.29 27.28
CA GLY A 257 -11.94 6.57 26.79
C GLY A 257 -10.92 7.70 26.69
N LYS A 258 -9.62 7.42 26.90
CA LYS A 258 -8.53 8.38 26.73
C LYS A 258 -7.60 7.92 25.61
N TRP A 259 -7.12 8.87 24.82
CA TRP A 259 -6.07 8.60 23.84
C TRP A 259 -4.71 8.64 24.52
N LYS A 260 -3.95 7.57 24.38
CA LYS A 260 -2.63 7.37 24.97
C LYS A 260 -1.61 7.16 23.85
N GLU A 261 -0.50 7.88 23.97
CA GLU A 261 0.63 7.80 23.04
C GLU A 261 1.70 6.86 23.59
N TYR A 262 2.22 5.96 22.76
CA TYR A 262 3.27 5.00 23.12
C TYR A 262 4.42 5.07 22.11
N VAL A 263 5.65 4.91 22.59
CA VAL A 263 6.86 4.84 21.74
C VAL A 263 7.30 3.39 21.66
N GLY A 264 7.40 2.86 20.44
CA GLY A 264 7.66 1.44 20.21
C GLY A 264 6.72 0.54 21.02
N ASN A 265 7.28 -0.50 21.64
CA ASN A 265 6.54 -1.46 22.46
C ASN A 265 6.53 -1.09 23.96
N SER A 266 6.67 0.19 24.30
CA SER A 266 6.59 0.64 25.70
C SER A 266 5.21 0.35 26.29
N ASN A 267 5.17 -0.25 27.48
CA ASN A 267 3.94 -0.38 28.27
C ASN A 267 3.51 0.93 28.93
N ARG A 268 4.43 1.89 29.08
CA ARG A 268 4.15 3.20 29.66
C ARG A 268 3.76 4.18 28.56
N ALA A 269 2.61 4.84 28.73
CA ALA A 269 2.20 5.93 27.88
C ALA A 269 3.15 7.12 28.04
N TYR A 270 3.62 7.66 26.91
CA TYR A 270 4.40 8.89 26.85
C TYR A 270 3.54 10.11 27.18
N ARG A 271 2.32 10.15 26.63
CA ARG A 271 1.33 11.21 26.88
C ARG A 271 -0.08 10.67 26.83
N THR A 272 -1.02 11.40 27.43
CA THR A 272 -2.45 11.06 27.45
C THR A 272 -3.27 12.33 27.25
N ASN A 273 -4.35 12.24 26.48
CA ASN A 273 -5.32 13.31 26.30
C ASN A 273 -6.72 12.70 26.08
N THR A 274 -7.77 13.43 26.44
CA THR A 274 -9.16 13.08 26.10
C THR A 274 -9.52 13.53 24.68
N ASP A 275 -8.93 14.62 24.20
CA ASP A 275 -9.13 15.13 22.84
C ASP A 275 -8.18 14.43 21.85
N PHE A 276 -8.78 13.71 20.90
CA PHE A 276 -8.07 13.01 19.83
C PHE A 276 -7.27 13.95 18.93
N ASN A 277 -7.82 15.10 18.55
CA ASN A 277 -7.20 15.99 17.58
C ASN A 277 -5.97 16.68 18.18
N ILE A 278 -6.04 17.05 19.47
CA ILE A 278 -4.91 17.64 20.19
C ILE A 278 -3.75 16.64 20.25
N ILE A 279 -3.98 15.43 20.78
CA ILE A 279 -2.90 14.44 20.90
C ILE A 279 -2.37 13.99 19.54
N LEU A 280 -3.24 13.89 18.53
CA LEU A 280 -2.83 13.55 17.16
C LEU A 280 -1.82 14.57 16.61
N ASN A 281 -2.15 15.86 16.66
CA ASN A 281 -1.28 16.91 16.11
C ASN A 281 0.06 16.96 16.85
N GLU A 282 0.00 16.88 18.18
CA GLU A 282 1.19 16.84 19.00
C GLU A 282 2.07 15.60 18.75
N SER A 283 1.45 14.43 18.54
CA SER A 283 2.16 13.20 18.21
C SER A 283 2.76 13.24 16.81
N LYS A 284 2.11 13.87 15.83
CA LYS A 284 2.68 14.06 14.48
C LYS A 284 3.98 14.87 14.53
N ILE A 285 3.99 15.99 15.26
CA ILE A 285 5.18 16.82 15.42
C ILE A 285 6.32 16.02 16.09
N ARG A 286 6.00 15.25 17.15
CA ARG A 286 7.00 14.41 17.82
C ARG A 286 7.53 13.30 16.92
N ALA A 287 6.64 12.63 16.19
CA ALA A 287 6.97 11.57 15.25
C ALA A 287 7.91 12.10 14.16
N GLN A 288 7.60 13.26 13.59
CA GLN A 288 8.44 13.92 12.60
C GLN A 288 9.82 14.28 13.15
N ASN A 289 9.90 14.89 14.34
CA ASN A 289 11.17 15.24 14.97
C ASN A 289 12.07 14.04 15.32
N LYS A 290 11.50 12.83 15.37
CA LYS A 290 12.21 11.59 15.72
C LYS A 290 12.31 10.60 14.56
N ASN A 291 11.81 10.96 13.37
CA ASN A 291 11.68 10.06 12.21
C ASN A 291 10.99 8.74 12.61
N GLU A 292 9.81 8.84 13.21
CA GLU A 292 8.99 7.70 13.64
C GLU A 292 7.68 7.67 12.87
N ILE A 293 7.23 6.47 12.48
CA ILE A 293 5.93 6.28 11.86
C ILE A 293 4.86 6.30 12.95
N LEU A 294 3.91 7.23 12.84
CA LEU A 294 2.79 7.32 13.76
C LEU A 294 1.64 6.43 13.27
N VAL A 295 1.18 5.49 14.09
CA VAL A 295 0.07 4.58 13.78
C VAL A 295 -1.07 4.81 14.77
N ILE A 296 -2.29 5.01 14.25
CA ILE A 296 -3.50 5.16 15.06
C ILE A 296 -4.20 3.81 15.17
N LYS A 297 -4.28 3.29 16.39
CA LYS A 297 -4.88 2.00 16.75
C LYS A 297 -6.04 2.21 17.73
N PRO A 298 -7.29 2.37 17.29
CA PRO A 298 -8.43 2.52 18.21
C PRO A 298 -8.57 1.37 19.22
N SER A 299 -8.16 0.16 18.82
CA SER A 299 -8.04 -1.04 19.65
C SER A 299 -6.76 -1.80 19.28
N GLU A 300 -6.35 -2.78 20.10
CA GLU A 300 -5.06 -3.49 19.92
C GLU A 300 -4.94 -4.18 18.56
N ASN A 301 -6.03 -4.76 18.04
CA ASN A 301 -6.05 -5.47 16.76
C ASN A 301 -6.70 -4.63 15.66
N SER A 302 -6.42 -3.33 15.61
CA SER A 302 -6.97 -2.45 14.58
C SER A 302 -5.95 -1.41 14.14
N ILE A 303 -6.06 -1.02 12.87
CA ILE A 303 -5.37 0.13 12.29
C ILE A 303 -6.43 1.04 11.69
N LYS A 304 -6.50 2.28 12.18
CA LYS A 304 -7.39 3.31 11.63
C LYS A 304 -6.68 4.12 10.55
N ASP A 305 -5.45 4.52 10.82
CA ASP A 305 -4.67 5.39 9.93
C ASP A 305 -3.18 5.37 10.36
N TRP A 306 -2.28 5.85 9.50
CA TRP A 306 -0.87 6.04 9.80
C TRP A 306 -0.28 7.30 9.12
N PHE A 307 0.83 7.81 9.66
CA PHE A 307 1.58 8.91 9.10
C PHE A 307 3.04 8.50 8.95
N ILE A 308 3.48 8.49 7.69
CA ILE A 308 4.90 8.41 7.35
C ILE A 308 5.51 9.78 7.61
N THR A 309 6.64 9.81 8.31
CA THR A 309 7.39 11.04 8.57
C THR A 309 8.81 10.99 8.00
N GLU A 310 9.12 9.93 7.25
CA GLU A 310 10.45 9.70 6.65
C GLU A 310 10.65 10.53 5.37
N ILE A 311 9.59 11.07 4.75
CA ILE A 311 9.62 11.87 3.51
C ILE A 311 9.00 13.24 3.78
#